data_AF-A0A397WB14-F1
#
_entry.id   AF-A0A397WB14-F1
#
_cell.length_a   1.000
_cell.length_b   1.000
_cell.length_c   1.000
_cell.angle_alpha   90.00
_cell.angle_beta   90.00
_cell.angle_gamma   90.00
#
_symmetry.space_group_name_H-M   'P 1'
#
loop_
_entity.id
_entity.type
_entity.pdbx_description
1 polymer ?
#
loop_
_entity_poly.entity_id
_entity_poly.type
_entity_poly.pdbx_seq_one_letter_code
_entity_poly.pdbx_strand_id
1 'polypeptide(L)'
;MGYIYNGSINISDTTVKSIYLDLLTAANELELSELTENMQEYLISHEADWIRNNFFKIFQITEKSKPFTRLENFCQEIFNTNPATILDSDGFLELEADFLISLFKRDDIVLDEILIWESVIRWGIAQIKLNTDVSQWTNRDFIRLKKAVKNLIPHIRFFNISGMDHRTKIRPYKKILPKELKEEIKDYFFAQVPPKKFCKLPPRATKSELNESVANILDHLTITSIESVLMDISGFCQIAAWIDDNSEPYLPTDIPYDFSLLFRGSRDGMTNARKFHEICGYQGATLIIIKIVESNKILGGYNPDDWICDSSWTTRLNSFIFSMEKNGGTLKNVISRIKDPKHAIWNSAGNPGFGSDLQCF
;
A
#
# COMPACT_ATOMS: atom_id res chain seq x y z
N MET A 1 7.98 15.57 30.09
CA MET A 1 8.00 16.58 31.17
C MET A 1 7.09 17.77 30.89
N GLY A 2 7.22 18.50 29.78
CA GLY A 2 6.35 19.65 29.48
C GLY A 2 4.85 19.35 29.57
N TYR A 3 4.39 18.21 29.04
CA TYR A 3 2.99 17.76 29.16
C TYR A 3 2.52 17.56 30.61
N ILE A 4 3.36 16.99 31.49
CA ILE A 4 3.02 16.76 32.91
C ILE A 4 2.83 18.08 33.66
N TYR A 5 3.59 19.11 33.30
CA TYR A 5 3.49 20.43 33.95
C TYR A 5 2.40 21.32 33.35
N ASN A 6 2.16 21.22 32.04
CA ASN A 6 1.31 22.17 31.30
C ASN A 6 0.00 21.57 30.78
N GLY A 7 -0.22 20.26 30.94
CA GLY A 7 -1.41 19.54 30.47
C GLY A 7 -1.61 19.53 28.95
N SER A 8 -0.65 20.04 28.17
CA SER A 8 -0.79 20.21 26.73
C SER A 8 0.54 19.96 26.00
N ILE A 9 0.45 19.40 24.80
CA ILE A 9 1.56 19.20 23.87
C ILE A 9 1.04 19.43 22.45
N ASN A 10 1.80 20.17 21.65
CA ASN A 10 1.47 20.34 20.23
C ASN A 10 2.00 19.14 19.44
N ILE A 11 1.14 18.16 19.16
CA ILE A 11 1.53 16.93 18.46
C ILE A 11 1.99 17.22 17.02
N SER A 12 1.46 18.26 16.38
CA SER A 12 1.80 18.66 15.00
C SER A 12 3.19 19.29 14.82
N ASP A 13 3.89 19.60 15.92
CA ASP A 13 5.22 20.19 15.87
C ASP A 13 6.25 19.20 15.29
N THR A 14 7.12 19.67 14.39
CA THR A 14 8.15 18.83 13.75
C THR A 14 9.15 18.22 14.74
N THR A 15 9.39 18.90 15.87
CA THR A 15 10.23 18.39 16.96
C THR A 15 9.56 17.27 17.74
N VAL A 16 8.22 17.25 17.80
CA VAL A 16 7.44 16.18 18.43
C VAL A 16 7.30 15.00 17.46
N LYS A 17 7.14 15.28 16.17
CA LYS A 17 7.09 14.27 15.10
C LYS A 17 8.31 13.37 15.03
N SER A 18 9.50 13.90 15.30
CA SER A 18 10.74 13.10 15.33
C SER A 18 10.81 12.13 16.51
N ILE A 19 9.99 12.32 17.54
CA ILE A 19 10.00 11.52 18.78
C ILE A 19 8.68 10.79 19.03
N TYR A 20 7.79 10.65 18.03
CA TYR A 20 6.47 10.03 18.23
C TYR A 20 6.54 8.62 18.86
N LEU A 21 7.48 7.76 18.45
CA LEU A 21 7.64 6.42 19.02
C LEU A 21 8.06 6.47 20.50
N ASP A 22 9.04 7.32 20.82
CA ASP A 22 9.53 7.50 22.18
C ASP A 22 8.44 8.11 23.07
N LEU A 23 7.67 9.05 22.53
CA LEU A 23 6.59 9.72 23.23
C LEU A 23 5.41 8.77 23.49
N LEU A 24 5.01 7.94 22.52
CA LEU A 24 4.01 6.89 22.74
C LEU A 24 4.46 5.93 23.84
N THR A 25 5.72 5.48 23.77
CA THR A 25 6.30 4.55 24.75
C THR A 25 6.33 5.16 26.15
N ALA A 26 6.83 6.39 26.29
CA ALA A 26 6.88 7.10 27.55
C ALA A 26 5.48 7.45 28.11
N ALA A 27 4.53 7.81 27.25
CA ALA A 27 3.15 8.09 27.66
C ALA A 27 2.49 6.83 28.25
N ASN A 28 2.72 5.68 27.64
CA ASN A 28 2.27 4.39 28.14
C ASN A 28 2.97 3.99 29.46
N GLU A 29 4.30 4.09 29.53
CA GLU A 29 5.07 3.77 30.75
C GLU A 29 4.71 4.64 31.95
N LEU A 30 4.32 5.90 31.71
CA LEU A 30 3.89 6.86 32.71
C LEU A 30 2.37 6.84 32.95
N GLU A 31 1.65 5.89 32.36
CA GLU A 31 0.19 5.73 32.48
C GLU A 31 -0.62 7.00 32.12
N LEU A 32 -0.11 7.78 31.16
CA LEU A 32 -0.77 8.99 30.64
C LEU A 32 -1.81 8.61 29.58
N SER A 33 -2.96 8.09 30.03
CA SER A 33 -4.01 7.56 29.15
C SER A 33 -4.55 8.60 28.16
N GLU A 34 -4.84 9.82 28.62
CA GLU A 34 -5.38 10.89 27.77
C GLU A 34 -4.41 11.29 26.65
N LEU A 35 -3.12 11.42 26.96
CA LEU A 35 -2.09 11.67 25.95
C LEU A 35 -1.99 10.52 24.95
N THR A 36 -2.01 9.29 25.47
CA THR A 36 -1.92 8.08 24.66
C THR A 36 -3.08 7.98 23.68
N GLU A 37 -4.32 8.22 24.12
CA GLU A 37 -5.51 8.21 23.25
C GLU A 37 -5.47 9.33 22.21
N ASN A 38 -5.16 10.56 22.61
CA ASN A 38 -5.06 11.71 21.71
C ASN A 38 -3.98 11.51 20.63
N MET A 39 -2.85 10.92 20.99
CA MET A 39 -1.79 10.60 20.04
C MET A 39 -2.20 9.51 19.06
N GLN A 40 -2.83 8.42 19.54
CA GLN A 40 -3.33 7.38 18.66
C GLN A 40 -4.29 7.94 17.60
N GLU A 41 -5.24 8.78 18.04
CA GLU A 41 -6.21 9.43 17.15
C GLU A 41 -5.51 10.35 16.13
N TYR A 42 -4.63 11.23 16.60
CA TYR A 42 -3.91 12.14 15.72
C TYR A 42 -3.09 11.40 14.65
N LEU A 43 -2.35 10.36 15.05
CA LEU A 43 -1.50 9.61 14.14
C LEU A 43 -2.31 8.90 13.06
N ILE A 44 -3.42 8.27 13.44
CA ILE A 44 -4.31 7.57 12.52
C ILE A 44 -4.94 8.56 11.52
N SER A 45 -5.40 9.72 12.00
CA SER A 45 -6.11 10.69 11.17
C SER A 45 -5.20 11.53 10.26
N HIS A 46 -3.96 11.80 10.65
CA HIS A 46 -3.12 12.81 9.97
C HIS A 46 -1.75 12.29 9.52
N GLU A 47 -1.28 11.13 10.01
CA GLU A 47 0.10 10.68 9.84
C GLU A 47 0.19 9.26 9.24
N ALA A 48 -0.71 8.95 8.29
CA ALA A 48 -0.77 7.64 7.64
C ALA A 48 0.56 7.20 6.99
N ASP A 49 1.26 8.10 6.30
CA ASP A 49 2.57 7.81 5.69
C ASP A 49 3.63 7.50 6.77
N TRP A 50 3.59 8.21 7.89
CA TRP A 50 4.50 7.95 9.00
C TRP A 50 4.21 6.58 9.64
N ILE A 51 2.93 6.23 9.83
CA ILE A 51 2.54 4.91 10.34
C ILE A 51 3.03 3.81 9.39
N ARG A 52 2.86 3.96 8.08
CA ARG A 52 3.34 2.99 7.08
C ARG A 52 4.85 2.79 7.18
N ASN A 53 5.62 3.87 7.26
CA ASN A 53 7.08 3.80 7.36
C ASN A 53 7.57 3.22 8.69
N ASN A 54 6.78 3.36 9.76
CA ASN A 54 7.11 2.87 11.09
C ASN A 54 6.29 1.65 11.49
N PHE A 55 5.61 0.99 10.53
CA PHE A 55 4.59 -0.01 10.79
C PHE A 55 5.06 -1.08 11.77
N PHE A 56 6.21 -1.68 11.50
CA PHE A 56 6.72 -2.77 12.34
C PHE A 56 7.17 -2.32 13.73
N LYS A 57 7.66 -1.09 13.86
CA LYS A 57 8.03 -0.52 15.16
C LYS A 57 6.78 -0.28 16.00
N ILE A 58 5.72 0.26 15.39
CA ILE A 58 4.41 0.44 16.03
C ILE A 58 3.82 -0.92 16.40
N PHE A 59 3.81 -1.88 15.48
CA PHE A 59 3.29 -3.23 15.70
C PHE A 59 4.01 -3.94 16.87
N GLN A 60 5.33 -3.77 16.99
CA GLN A 60 6.08 -4.30 18.13
C GLN A 60 5.71 -3.61 19.46
N ILE A 61 5.45 -2.30 19.43
CA ILE A 61 5.04 -1.55 20.62
C ILE A 61 3.63 -1.99 21.07
N THR A 62 2.70 -2.14 20.12
CA THR A 62 1.31 -2.56 20.38
C THR A 62 1.26 -4.01 20.87
N GLU A 63 2.06 -4.92 20.32
CA GLU A 63 2.11 -6.32 20.78
C GLU A 63 2.65 -6.45 22.22
N LYS A 64 3.56 -5.56 22.62
CA LYS A 64 4.15 -5.55 23.97
C LYS A 64 3.28 -4.83 25.00
N SER A 65 2.41 -3.90 24.59
CA SER A 65 1.72 -2.97 25.49
C SER A 65 0.23 -2.86 25.18
N LYS A 66 -0.61 -3.16 26.18
CA LYS A 66 -2.08 -3.25 26.03
C LYS A 66 -2.87 -1.93 25.80
N PRO A 67 -2.40 -0.71 26.09
CA PRO A 67 -3.26 0.49 25.92
C PRO A 67 -3.31 1.05 24.49
N PHE A 68 -2.59 0.45 23.53
CA PHE A 68 -2.57 0.92 22.15
C PHE A 68 -3.63 0.25 21.26
N THR A 69 -4.84 0.03 21.77
CA THR A 69 -5.89 -0.74 21.06
C THR A 69 -6.29 -0.12 19.72
N ARG A 70 -6.33 1.22 19.59
CA ARG A 70 -6.67 1.89 18.31
C ARG A 70 -5.57 1.69 17.28
N LEU A 71 -4.32 1.94 17.65
CA LEU A 71 -3.18 1.70 16.76
C LEU A 71 -3.01 0.21 16.44
N GLU A 72 -3.26 -0.68 17.39
CA GLU A 72 -3.23 -2.12 17.18
C GLU A 72 -4.25 -2.53 16.12
N ASN A 73 -5.52 -2.13 16.27
CA ASN A 73 -6.57 -2.42 15.31
C ASN A 73 -6.23 -1.84 13.93
N PHE A 74 -5.79 -0.58 13.87
CA PHE A 74 -5.39 0.06 12.63
C PHE A 74 -4.20 -0.65 11.95
N CYS A 75 -3.20 -1.08 12.72
CA CYS A 75 -2.08 -1.86 12.19
C CYS A 75 -2.53 -3.24 11.70
N GLN A 76 -3.43 -3.91 12.42
CA GLN A 76 -4.02 -5.17 11.98
C GLN A 76 -4.80 -4.99 10.68
N GLU A 77 -5.56 -3.89 10.54
CA GLU A 77 -6.27 -3.53 9.32
C GLU A 77 -5.31 -3.33 8.14
N ILE A 78 -4.29 -2.48 8.27
CA ILE A 78 -3.29 -2.28 7.20
C ILE A 78 -2.65 -3.62 6.81
N PHE A 79 -2.32 -4.45 7.80
CA PHE A 79 -1.71 -5.76 7.58
C PHE A 79 -2.62 -6.74 6.86
N ASN A 80 -3.92 -6.74 7.19
CA ASN A 80 -4.90 -7.60 6.54
C ASN A 80 -5.24 -7.11 5.13
N THR A 81 -5.27 -5.80 4.89
CA THR A 81 -5.62 -5.19 3.60
C THR A 81 -4.53 -5.43 2.54
N ASN A 82 -3.26 -5.22 2.88
CA ASN A 82 -2.16 -5.44 1.92
C ASN A 82 -0.84 -5.85 2.61
N PRO A 83 -0.73 -7.11 3.05
CA PRO A 83 0.46 -7.55 3.77
C PRO A 83 1.72 -7.52 2.89
N ALA A 84 1.58 -7.61 1.56
CA ALA A 84 2.71 -7.53 0.62
C ALA A 84 3.42 -6.16 0.69
N THR A 85 2.66 -5.06 0.69
CA THR A 85 3.23 -3.71 0.74
C THR A 85 4.00 -3.45 2.03
N ILE A 86 3.53 -4.01 3.14
CA ILE A 86 4.21 -3.85 4.43
C ILE A 86 5.55 -4.61 4.42
N LEU A 87 5.55 -5.84 3.90
CA LEU A 87 6.78 -6.62 3.76
C LEU A 87 7.81 -5.92 2.85
N ASP A 88 7.34 -5.14 1.88
CA ASP A 88 8.17 -4.35 0.96
C ASP A 88 8.77 -3.07 1.54
N SER A 89 8.37 -2.67 2.75
CA SER A 89 8.94 -1.49 3.41
C SER A 89 10.39 -1.70 3.85
N ASP A 90 11.19 -0.63 3.85
CA ASP A 90 12.56 -0.66 4.37
C ASP A 90 12.60 -1.04 5.87
N GLY A 91 11.56 -0.64 6.62
CA GLY A 91 11.39 -1.00 8.03
C GLY A 91 11.32 -2.51 8.27
N PHE A 92 10.86 -3.31 7.30
CA PHE A 92 10.89 -4.76 7.38
C PHE A 92 12.31 -5.31 7.51
N LEU A 93 13.27 -4.68 6.84
CA LEU A 93 14.66 -5.15 6.80
C LEU A 93 15.38 -4.91 8.13
N GLU A 94 14.87 -4.01 8.97
CA GLU A 94 15.40 -3.70 10.30
C GLU A 94 14.92 -4.67 11.39
N LEU A 95 13.98 -5.58 11.06
CA LEU A 95 13.36 -6.46 12.05
C LEU A 95 14.30 -7.51 12.62
N GLU A 96 14.11 -7.83 13.89
CA GLU A 96 14.77 -8.95 14.56
C GLU A 96 14.22 -10.30 14.07
N ALA A 97 15.10 -11.30 14.00
CA ALA A 97 14.74 -12.63 13.51
C ALA A 97 13.62 -13.29 14.34
N ASP A 98 13.61 -13.09 15.65
CA ASP A 98 12.61 -13.69 16.55
C ASP A 98 11.21 -13.14 16.30
N PHE A 99 11.10 -11.86 15.96
CA PHE A 99 9.83 -11.24 15.57
C PHE A 99 9.34 -11.77 14.21
N LEU A 100 10.24 -11.94 13.24
CA LEU A 100 9.87 -12.58 11.97
C LEU A 100 9.40 -14.03 12.17
N ILE A 101 10.01 -14.75 13.11
CA ILE A 101 9.58 -16.11 13.47
C ILE A 101 8.18 -16.09 14.08
N SER A 102 7.86 -15.17 15.01
CA SER A 102 6.50 -15.08 15.57
C SER A 102 5.48 -14.76 14.49
N LEU A 103 5.79 -13.81 13.61
CA LEU A 103 4.95 -13.43 12.48
C LEU A 103 4.72 -14.61 11.52
N PHE A 104 5.76 -15.34 11.12
CA PHE A 104 5.60 -16.44 10.18
C PHE A 104 5.07 -17.74 10.80
N LYS A 105 4.96 -17.84 12.12
CA LYS A 105 4.27 -18.98 12.77
C LYS A 105 2.74 -18.91 12.67
N ARG A 106 2.18 -17.70 12.56
CA ARG A 106 0.74 -17.44 12.59
C ARG A 106 -0.03 -18.04 11.40
N ASP A 107 -1.06 -18.82 11.66
CA ASP A 107 -1.87 -19.45 10.59
C ASP A 107 -2.99 -18.52 10.08
N ASP A 108 -3.34 -17.49 10.85
CA ASP A 108 -4.41 -16.52 10.61
C ASP A 108 -4.05 -15.40 9.62
N ILE A 109 -2.79 -15.35 9.18
CA ILE A 109 -2.30 -14.32 8.26
C ILE A 109 -2.61 -14.71 6.82
N VAL A 110 -3.37 -13.87 6.12
CA VAL A 110 -3.69 -14.04 4.70
C VAL A 110 -2.55 -13.54 3.83
N LEU A 111 -1.55 -14.40 3.62
CA LEU A 111 -0.36 -14.06 2.85
C LEU A 111 0.14 -15.26 2.04
N ASP A 112 0.41 -15.02 0.76
CA ASP A 112 0.97 -16.04 -0.13
C ASP A 112 2.35 -16.48 0.38
N GLU A 113 2.54 -17.79 0.48
CA GLU A 113 3.78 -18.39 0.99
C GLU A 113 5.01 -18.03 0.14
N ILE A 114 4.80 -17.68 -1.14
CA ILE A 114 5.88 -17.19 -1.99
C ILE A 114 6.37 -15.80 -1.57
N LEU A 115 5.48 -14.90 -1.14
CA LEU A 115 5.85 -13.57 -0.67
C LEU A 115 6.63 -13.64 0.64
N ILE A 116 6.26 -14.58 1.52
CA ILE A 116 7.02 -14.88 2.74
C ILE A 116 8.44 -15.31 2.40
N TRP A 117 8.58 -16.24 1.45
CA TRP A 117 9.90 -16.68 0.99
C TRP A 117 10.74 -15.53 0.44
N GLU A 118 10.19 -14.72 -0.47
CA GLU A 118 10.89 -13.57 -1.06
C GLU A 118 11.32 -12.56 0.01
N SER A 119 10.45 -12.31 0.99
CA SER A 119 10.72 -11.42 2.12
C SER A 119 11.85 -11.96 3.02
N VAL A 120 11.84 -13.25 3.37
CA VAL A 120 12.92 -13.88 4.15
C VAL A 120 14.27 -13.78 3.45
N ILE A 121 14.29 -13.95 2.13
CA ILE A 121 15.50 -13.80 1.33
C ILE A 121 15.96 -12.35 1.31
N ARG A 122 15.07 -11.39 1.06
CA ARG A 122 15.40 -9.97 1.06
C ARG A 122 15.96 -9.52 2.41
N TRP A 123 15.31 -9.90 3.50
CA TRP A 123 15.79 -9.66 4.86
C TRP A 123 17.17 -10.27 5.08
N GLY A 124 17.38 -11.55 4.72
CA GLY A 124 18.67 -12.21 4.88
C GLY A 124 19.80 -11.56 4.08
N ILE A 125 19.52 -11.08 2.87
CA ILE A 125 20.47 -10.33 2.03
C ILE A 125 20.85 -9.01 2.70
N ALA A 126 19.87 -8.28 3.22
CA ALA A 126 20.08 -7.00 3.92
C ALA A 126 20.94 -7.18 5.18
N GLN A 127 20.64 -8.19 6.01
CA GLN A 127 21.37 -8.47 7.24
C GLN A 127 22.86 -8.80 7.00
N ILE A 128 23.18 -9.46 5.88
CA ILE A 128 24.56 -9.84 5.54
C ILE A 128 25.22 -8.79 4.64
N LYS A 129 24.44 -7.87 4.06
CA LYS A 129 24.86 -6.87 3.07
C LYS A 129 25.43 -7.54 1.80
N LEU A 130 24.71 -8.51 1.27
CA LEU A 130 25.06 -9.18 0.01
C LEU A 130 24.57 -8.38 -1.21
N ASN A 131 25.15 -8.67 -2.38
CA ASN A 131 24.65 -8.16 -3.66
C ASN A 131 23.26 -8.75 -3.95
N THR A 132 22.36 -7.99 -4.56
CA THR A 132 21.03 -8.45 -4.96
C THR A 132 21.07 -9.44 -6.13
N ASP A 133 22.11 -9.39 -6.97
CA ASP A 133 22.31 -10.34 -8.07
C ASP A 133 22.96 -11.65 -7.58
N VAL A 134 22.12 -12.70 -7.47
CA VAL A 134 22.51 -14.05 -7.04
C VAL A 134 23.56 -14.69 -7.95
N SER A 135 23.65 -14.28 -9.22
CA SER A 135 24.63 -14.82 -10.16
C SER A 135 26.07 -14.48 -9.76
N GLN A 136 26.25 -13.40 -9.01
CA GLN A 136 27.56 -12.94 -8.52
C GLN A 136 27.98 -13.60 -7.20
N TRP A 137 27.15 -14.47 -6.63
CA TRP A 137 27.38 -15.01 -5.30
C TRP A 137 28.39 -16.15 -5.28
N THR A 138 29.32 -16.08 -4.33
CA THR A 138 30.24 -17.17 -4.02
C THR A 138 29.58 -18.22 -3.14
N ASN A 139 30.18 -19.40 -3.02
CA ASN A 139 29.72 -20.41 -2.07
C ASN A 139 29.77 -19.91 -0.61
N ARG A 140 30.66 -18.97 -0.28
CA ARG A 140 30.72 -18.37 1.06
C ARG A 140 29.49 -17.50 1.34
N ASP A 141 28.99 -16.78 0.34
CA ASP A 141 27.81 -15.93 0.47
C ASP A 141 26.56 -16.79 0.73
N PHE A 142 26.40 -17.90 0.01
CA PHE A 142 25.35 -18.88 0.29
C PHE A 142 25.44 -19.46 1.70
N ILE A 143 26.64 -19.73 2.23
CA ILE A 143 26.81 -20.24 3.60
C ILE A 143 26.40 -19.19 4.63
N ARG A 144 26.77 -17.92 4.40
CA ARG A 144 26.36 -16.80 5.26
C ARG A 144 24.85 -16.64 5.27
N LEU A 145 24.22 -16.59 4.09
CA LEU A 145 22.76 -16.49 3.98
C LEU A 145 22.07 -17.66 4.67
N LYS A 146 22.53 -18.88 4.38
CA LYS A 146 22.03 -20.09 5.03
C LYS A 146 22.05 -20.00 6.55
N LYS A 147 23.09 -19.40 7.14
CA LYS A 147 23.19 -19.22 8.59
C LYS A 147 22.17 -18.18 9.10
N ALA A 148 22.00 -17.05 8.39
CA ALA A 148 21.08 -15.99 8.79
C ALA A 148 19.61 -16.43 8.75
N VAL A 149 19.17 -17.08 7.66
CA VAL A 149 17.76 -17.47 7.49
C VAL A 149 17.43 -18.85 8.06
N LYS A 150 18.40 -19.55 8.68
CA LYS A 150 18.25 -20.95 9.12
C LYS A 150 17.00 -21.18 9.97
N ASN A 151 16.73 -20.26 10.89
CA ASN A 151 15.63 -20.38 11.84
C ASN A 151 14.29 -19.92 11.26
N LEU A 152 14.29 -19.20 10.14
CA LEU A 152 13.09 -18.74 9.43
C LEU A 152 12.56 -19.79 8.46
N ILE A 153 13.45 -20.55 7.80
CA ILE A 153 13.08 -21.59 6.81
C ILE A 153 12.00 -22.57 7.32
N PRO A 154 12.04 -23.08 8.56
CA PRO A 154 11.01 -24.01 9.06
C PRO A 154 9.60 -23.42 9.18
N HIS A 155 9.46 -22.10 9.09
CA HIS A 155 8.18 -21.39 9.22
C HIS A 155 7.55 -21.04 7.86
N ILE A 156 8.14 -21.52 6.77
CA ILE A 156 7.64 -21.37 5.40
C ILE A 156 6.98 -22.68 4.97
N ARG A 157 5.73 -22.62 4.50
CA ARG A 157 4.97 -23.78 4.04
C ARG A 157 5.28 -24.06 2.58
N PHE A 158 6.47 -24.61 2.32
CA PHE A 158 6.98 -24.86 0.96
C PHE A 158 6.03 -25.66 0.05
N PHE A 159 5.19 -26.53 0.61
CA PHE A 159 4.25 -27.37 -0.16
C PHE A 159 2.99 -26.61 -0.61
N ASN A 160 2.77 -25.41 -0.08
CA ASN A 160 1.73 -24.47 -0.48
C ASN A 160 2.22 -23.42 -1.49
N ILE A 161 3.48 -23.51 -1.93
CA ILE A 161 4.05 -22.66 -2.98
C ILE A 161 3.88 -23.36 -4.33
N SER A 162 3.53 -22.60 -5.37
CA SER A 162 3.33 -23.16 -6.71
C SER A 162 4.60 -23.81 -7.25
N GLY A 163 4.45 -24.87 -8.05
CA GLY A 163 5.59 -25.53 -8.71
C GLY A 163 6.37 -24.58 -9.64
N MET A 164 5.69 -23.59 -10.23
CA MET A 164 6.32 -22.54 -11.04
C MET A 164 7.23 -21.66 -10.19
N ASP A 165 6.75 -21.19 -9.04
CA ASP A 165 7.54 -20.37 -8.12
C ASP A 165 8.70 -21.13 -7.49
N HIS A 166 8.54 -22.44 -7.24
CA HIS A 166 9.66 -23.30 -6.87
C HIS A 166 10.79 -23.25 -7.91
N ARG A 167 10.43 -23.26 -9.20
CA ARG A 167 11.39 -23.26 -10.31
C ARG A 167 12.04 -21.90 -10.53
N THR A 168 11.29 -20.81 -10.42
CA THR A 168 11.75 -19.45 -10.76
C THR A 168 12.36 -18.72 -9.56
N LYS A 169 11.73 -18.82 -8.38
CA LYS A 169 12.05 -18.01 -7.19
C LYS A 169 12.80 -18.78 -6.09
N ILE A 170 12.55 -20.07 -5.90
CA ILE A 170 13.22 -20.87 -4.85
C ILE A 170 14.50 -21.52 -5.36
N ARG A 171 14.48 -22.09 -6.57
CA ARG A 171 15.62 -22.81 -7.18
C ARG A 171 16.94 -22.02 -7.19
N PRO A 172 16.99 -20.69 -7.44
CA PRO A 172 18.24 -19.92 -7.38
C PRO A 172 18.96 -20.06 -6.03
N TYR A 173 18.21 -20.20 -4.94
CA TYR A 173 18.73 -20.27 -3.57
C TYR A 173 18.84 -21.71 -3.02
N LYS A 174 18.68 -22.75 -3.84
CA LYS A 174 18.69 -24.18 -3.42
C LYS A 174 19.87 -24.61 -2.52
N LYS A 175 20.98 -23.86 -2.50
CA LYS A 175 22.15 -24.13 -1.66
C LYS A 175 21.87 -23.87 -0.17
N ILE A 176 20.94 -22.97 0.16
CA ILE A 176 20.61 -22.65 1.56
C ILE A 176 19.64 -23.66 2.18
N LEU A 177 18.81 -24.31 1.36
CA LEU A 177 17.83 -25.28 1.82
C LEU A 177 18.49 -26.58 2.33
N PRO A 178 17.97 -27.18 3.42
CA PRO A 178 18.34 -28.52 3.87
C PRO A 178 18.23 -29.56 2.74
N LYS A 179 19.10 -30.58 2.75
CA LYS A 179 19.06 -31.65 1.73
C LYS A 179 17.74 -32.39 1.79
N GLU A 180 17.30 -32.78 2.98
CA GLU A 180 16.02 -33.50 3.16
C GLU A 180 14.82 -32.70 2.64
N LEU A 181 14.75 -31.40 2.91
CA LEU A 181 13.67 -30.54 2.41
C LEU A 181 13.60 -30.53 0.88
N LYS A 182 14.75 -30.48 0.21
CA LYS A 182 14.80 -30.49 -1.25
C LYS A 182 14.33 -31.80 -1.86
N GLU A 183 14.65 -32.93 -1.22
CA GLU A 183 14.17 -34.21 -1.70
C GLU A 183 12.66 -34.34 -1.46
N GLU A 184 12.14 -33.96 -0.29
CA GLU A 184 10.68 -33.96 -0.04
C GLU A 184 9.91 -33.05 -1.00
N ILE A 185 10.44 -31.86 -1.34
CA ILE A 185 9.83 -30.98 -2.35
C ILE A 185 9.77 -31.69 -3.72
N LYS A 186 10.86 -32.36 -4.14
CA LYS A 186 10.84 -33.10 -5.41
C LYS A 186 9.85 -34.25 -5.37
N ASP A 187 9.86 -35.05 -4.31
CA ASP A 187 8.98 -36.20 -4.18
C ASP A 187 7.50 -35.79 -4.20
N TYR A 188 7.18 -34.65 -3.58
CA TYR A 188 5.84 -34.07 -3.62
C TYR A 188 5.43 -33.67 -5.05
N PHE A 189 6.21 -32.84 -5.75
CA PHE A 189 5.81 -32.33 -7.06
C PHE A 189 5.95 -33.33 -8.21
N PHE A 190 6.89 -34.28 -8.13
CA PHE A 190 7.18 -35.21 -9.22
C PHE A 190 6.60 -36.61 -8.98
N ALA A 191 6.59 -37.08 -7.74
CA ALA A 191 6.14 -38.42 -7.40
C ALA A 191 4.79 -38.43 -6.64
N GLN A 192 4.19 -37.25 -6.39
CA GLN A 192 2.95 -37.09 -5.64
C GLN A 192 3.01 -37.73 -4.24
N VAL A 193 4.21 -37.79 -3.65
CA VAL A 193 4.41 -38.35 -2.31
C VAL A 193 4.14 -37.27 -1.27
N PRO A 194 3.24 -37.50 -0.30
CA PRO A 194 2.97 -36.53 0.75
C PRO A 194 4.21 -36.26 1.61
N PRO A 195 4.52 -35.00 1.92
CA PRO A 195 5.65 -34.64 2.76
C PRO A 195 5.45 -35.10 4.21
N LYS A 196 6.55 -35.44 4.90
CA LYS A 196 6.49 -36.04 6.25
C LYS A 196 7.19 -35.21 7.30
N LYS A 197 8.35 -34.62 6.99
CA LYS A 197 9.19 -33.96 7.99
C LYS A 197 8.99 -32.44 8.01
N PHE A 198 8.75 -31.84 6.85
CA PHE A 198 8.71 -30.38 6.70
C PHE A 198 7.30 -29.80 6.53
N CYS A 199 6.28 -30.63 6.40
CA CYS A 199 4.87 -30.19 6.39
C CYS A 199 4.29 -30.31 7.81
N LYS A 200 4.75 -29.45 8.72
CA LYS A 200 4.32 -29.45 10.13
C LYS A 200 3.27 -28.40 10.46
N LEU A 201 3.21 -27.34 9.66
CA LEU A 201 2.27 -26.24 9.84
C LEU A 201 1.09 -26.43 8.89
N PRO A 202 -0.15 -26.17 9.32
CA PRO A 202 -1.31 -26.21 8.43
C PRO A 202 -1.17 -25.10 7.37
N PRO A 203 -1.84 -25.20 6.21
CA PRO A 203 -1.95 -24.09 5.26
C PRO A 203 -2.39 -22.80 5.96
N ARG A 204 -1.86 -21.64 5.56
CA ARG A 204 -2.37 -20.35 6.03
C ARG A 204 -3.73 -20.05 5.41
N ALA A 205 -4.49 -19.21 6.09
CA ALA A 205 -5.71 -18.63 5.56
C ALA A 205 -5.46 -18.06 4.15
N THR A 206 -6.27 -18.50 3.20
CA THR A 206 -6.27 -17.98 1.83
C THR A 206 -7.31 -16.88 1.70
N LYS A 207 -7.14 -15.97 0.73
CA LYS A 207 -8.17 -14.93 0.46
C LYS A 207 -9.55 -15.53 0.20
N SER A 208 -9.63 -16.76 -0.32
CA SER A 208 -10.89 -17.48 -0.54
C SER A 208 -11.57 -18.04 0.72
N GLU A 209 -10.85 -18.12 1.84
CA GLU A 209 -11.38 -18.60 3.12
C GLU A 209 -11.83 -17.47 4.05
N LEU A 210 -11.58 -16.21 3.66
CA LEU A 210 -12.23 -15.06 4.28
C LEU A 210 -13.72 -15.13 3.91
N ASN A 211 -14.58 -15.38 4.91
CA ASN A 211 -16.04 -15.40 4.74
C ASN A 211 -16.49 -14.19 3.90
N GLU A 212 -17.52 -14.36 3.05
CA GLU A 212 -18.16 -13.30 2.25
C GLU A 212 -18.44 -12.01 3.05
N SER A 213 -18.65 -12.13 4.37
CA SER A 213 -18.80 -11.00 5.29
C SER A 213 -17.54 -10.18 5.54
N VAL A 214 -16.34 -10.77 5.51
CA VAL A 214 -15.04 -10.06 5.62
C VAL A 214 -14.58 -9.56 4.26
N ALA A 215 -14.88 -10.28 3.17
CA ALA A 215 -14.64 -9.80 1.81
C ALA A 215 -15.44 -8.50 1.51
N ASN A 216 -16.71 -8.44 1.94
CA ASN A 216 -17.52 -7.22 1.82
C ASN A 216 -17.02 -6.07 2.72
N ILE A 217 -16.42 -6.37 3.88
CA ILE A 217 -15.80 -5.35 4.74
C ILE A 217 -14.45 -4.90 4.14
N LEU A 218 -13.68 -5.80 3.53
CA LEU A 218 -12.43 -5.48 2.83
C LEU A 218 -12.65 -4.73 1.53
N ASP A 219 -13.78 -4.92 0.84
CA ASP A 219 -14.17 -4.10 -0.31
C ASP A 219 -14.53 -2.67 0.14
N HIS A 220 -15.18 -2.50 1.29
CA HIS A 220 -15.43 -1.20 1.90
C HIS A 220 -14.17 -0.57 2.56
N LEU A 221 -13.16 -1.36 2.91
CA LEU A 221 -11.89 -0.92 3.50
C LEU A 221 -10.71 -1.06 2.54
N THR A 222 -10.98 -1.21 1.24
CA THR A 222 -9.98 -0.87 0.25
C THR A 222 -9.70 0.62 0.47
N ILE A 223 -8.63 0.91 1.21
CA ILE A 223 -7.76 1.99 0.76
C ILE A 223 -7.46 1.57 -0.65
N THR A 224 -8.24 2.17 -1.54
CA THR A 224 -8.18 2.00 -2.96
C THR A 224 -6.72 1.89 -3.34
N SER A 225 -6.45 0.92 -4.19
CA SER A 225 -5.18 0.80 -4.90
C SER A 225 -5.02 2.04 -5.78
N ILE A 226 -4.88 3.21 -5.16
CA ILE A 226 -4.60 4.48 -5.79
C ILE A 226 -3.16 4.36 -6.23
N GLU A 227 -2.97 3.86 -7.44
CA GLU A 227 -1.66 3.75 -8.08
C GLU A 227 -1.13 5.11 -8.57
N SER A 228 -1.73 6.21 -8.09
CA SER A 228 -1.32 7.57 -8.42
C SER A 228 -0.04 7.95 -7.68
N VAL A 229 0.97 8.37 -8.44
CA VAL A 229 2.21 8.94 -7.92
C VAL A 229 2.10 10.47 -7.78
N LEU A 230 1.02 11.06 -8.32
CA LEU A 230 0.87 12.52 -8.43
C LEU A 230 0.04 13.11 -7.29
N MET A 231 -0.97 12.39 -6.81
CA MET A 231 -1.93 12.87 -5.82
C MET A 231 -1.97 11.90 -4.64
N ASP A 232 -1.99 12.43 -3.42
CA ASP A 232 -2.11 11.63 -2.20
C ASP A 232 -3.57 11.31 -1.85
N ILE A 233 -3.78 10.43 -0.87
CA ILE A 233 -5.12 9.95 -0.51
C ILE A 233 -6.07 11.06 -0.06
N SER A 234 -5.55 12.15 0.52
CA SER A 234 -6.36 13.30 0.94
C SER A 234 -6.99 14.01 -0.26
N GLY A 235 -6.25 14.09 -1.38
CA GLY A 235 -6.78 14.58 -2.65
C GLY A 235 -7.91 13.69 -3.17
N PHE A 236 -7.74 12.36 -3.14
CA PHE A 236 -8.78 11.42 -3.56
C PHE A 236 -10.03 11.46 -2.69
N CYS A 237 -9.88 11.59 -1.37
CA CYS A 237 -11.00 11.80 -0.45
C CYS A 237 -11.82 13.03 -0.82
N GLN A 238 -11.14 14.13 -1.14
CA GLN A 238 -11.80 15.36 -1.56
C GLN A 238 -12.50 15.20 -2.91
N ILE A 239 -11.84 14.56 -3.89
CA ILE A 239 -12.41 14.31 -5.21
C ILE A 239 -13.65 13.43 -5.09
N ALA A 240 -13.60 12.35 -4.31
CA ALA A 240 -14.72 11.46 -4.06
C ALA A 240 -15.92 12.20 -3.46
N ALA A 241 -15.70 13.06 -2.46
CA ALA A 241 -16.76 13.88 -1.90
C ALA A 241 -17.38 14.81 -2.97
N TRP A 242 -16.56 15.36 -3.85
CA TRP A 242 -17.02 16.11 -5.02
C TRP A 242 -17.63 15.24 -6.12
N ILE A 243 -17.49 13.93 -6.15
CA ILE A 243 -18.30 13.13 -7.08
C ILE A 243 -19.74 13.03 -6.54
N ASP A 244 -19.88 12.93 -5.22
CA ASP A 244 -21.17 12.75 -4.51
C ASP A 244 -21.90 14.05 -4.12
N ASP A 245 -21.37 15.22 -4.49
CA ASP A 245 -21.86 16.54 -4.03
C ASP A 245 -21.82 16.71 -2.49
N ASN A 246 -20.91 16.01 -1.81
CA ASN A 246 -20.67 16.17 -0.37
C ASN A 246 -19.82 17.41 -0.08
N SER A 247 -20.16 18.11 1.01
CA SER A 247 -19.44 19.31 1.46
C SER A 247 -18.12 18.98 2.16
N GLU A 248 -18.10 17.89 2.93
CA GLU A 248 -16.92 17.42 3.65
C GLU A 248 -16.20 16.31 2.87
N PRO A 249 -14.85 16.26 2.88
CA PRO A 249 -14.09 15.15 2.33
C PRO A 249 -14.46 13.82 3.00
N TYR A 250 -14.38 12.72 2.26
CA TYR A 250 -14.46 11.39 2.85
C TYR A 250 -13.26 11.12 3.77
N LEU A 251 -13.44 10.20 4.72
CA LEU A 251 -12.30 9.54 5.33
C LEU A 251 -11.68 8.54 4.33
N PRO A 252 -10.37 8.26 4.40
CA PRO A 252 -9.72 7.28 3.51
C PRO A 252 -10.38 5.90 3.51
N THR A 253 -11.00 5.50 4.63
CA THR A 253 -11.71 4.24 4.82
C THR A 253 -13.14 4.23 4.26
N ASP A 254 -13.67 5.41 3.91
CA ASP A 254 -15.10 5.59 3.62
C ASP A 254 -15.32 5.98 2.15
N ILE A 255 -14.25 6.00 1.34
CA ILE A 255 -14.34 6.33 -0.09
C ILE A 255 -15.16 5.24 -0.80
N PRO A 256 -16.30 5.56 -1.44
CA PRO A 256 -17.17 4.54 -2.05
C PRO A 256 -16.74 4.15 -3.47
N TYR A 257 -15.54 4.52 -3.90
CA TYR A 257 -15.04 4.42 -5.27
C TYR A 257 -13.75 3.65 -5.33
N ASP A 258 -13.56 2.81 -6.36
CA ASP A 258 -12.26 2.23 -6.71
C ASP A 258 -11.54 3.04 -7.81
N PHE A 259 -10.32 3.48 -7.53
CA PHE A 259 -9.51 4.30 -8.44
C PHE A 259 -8.46 3.45 -9.16
N SER A 260 -8.87 2.81 -10.26
CA SER A 260 -7.98 2.03 -11.12
C SER A 260 -7.18 2.91 -12.11
N LEU A 261 -5.86 2.72 -12.19
CA LEU A 261 -5.01 3.46 -13.12
C LEU A 261 -5.12 2.92 -14.55
N LEU A 262 -5.76 3.70 -15.42
CA LEU A 262 -5.88 3.36 -16.85
C LEU A 262 -4.68 3.81 -17.67
N PHE A 263 -4.30 5.09 -17.57
CA PHE A 263 -3.29 5.74 -18.42
C PHE A 263 -2.28 6.51 -17.59
N ARG A 264 -0.99 6.42 -17.94
CA ARG A 264 0.09 7.17 -17.29
C ARG A 264 1.03 7.74 -18.33
N GLY A 265 1.20 9.06 -18.35
CA GLY A 265 2.04 9.75 -19.35
C GLY A 265 3.48 9.21 -19.45
N SER A 266 4.10 8.81 -18.34
CA SER A 266 5.46 8.22 -18.35
C SER A 266 5.53 6.79 -18.90
N ARG A 267 4.41 6.05 -18.91
CA ARG A 267 4.29 4.69 -19.45
C ARG A 267 3.77 4.72 -20.89
N ASP A 268 2.77 5.55 -21.14
CA ASP A 268 1.96 5.51 -22.34
C ASP A 268 2.30 6.63 -23.33
N GLY A 269 2.99 7.68 -22.90
CA GLY A 269 3.35 8.87 -23.68
C GLY A 269 2.38 10.04 -23.43
N MET A 270 2.87 11.28 -23.52
CA MET A 270 2.08 12.48 -23.16
C MET A 270 1.50 13.25 -24.34
N THR A 271 1.90 12.95 -25.58
CA THR A 271 1.53 13.75 -26.77
C THR A 271 0.60 13.01 -27.73
N ASN A 272 0.14 11.81 -27.37
CA ASN A 272 -0.64 10.94 -28.25
C ASN A 272 -2.07 10.77 -27.75
N ALA A 273 -2.94 11.73 -28.09
CA ALA A 273 -4.37 11.71 -27.78
C ALA A 273 -5.08 10.46 -28.34
N ARG A 274 -4.62 9.90 -29.46
CA ARG A 274 -5.18 8.67 -30.01
C ARG A 274 -4.96 7.47 -29.07
N LYS A 275 -3.76 7.35 -28.49
CA LYS A 275 -3.46 6.29 -27.52
C LYS A 275 -4.24 6.46 -26.22
N PHE A 276 -4.55 7.70 -25.82
CA PHE A 276 -5.47 7.95 -24.72
C PHE A 276 -6.86 7.39 -25.02
N HIS A 277 -7.42 7.66 -26.21
CA HIS A 277 -8.73 7.09 -26.60
C HIS A 277 -8.72 5.57 -26.74
N GLU A 278 -7.60 4.97 -27.17
CA GLU A 278 -7.46 3.51 -27.23
C GLU A 278 -7.49 2.85 -25.84
N ILE A 279 -7.04 3.53 -24.79
CA ILE A 279 -6.91 3.00 -23.42
C ILE A 279 -8.10 3.41 -22.53
N CYS A 280 -8.43 4.70 -22.55
CA CYS A 280 -9.46 5.30 -21.70
C CYS A 280 -10.84 5.37 -22.37
N GLY A 281 -10.93 5.01 -23.65
CA GLY A 281 -12.21 4.95 -24.36
C GLY A 281 -13.12 3.90 -23.77
N TYR A 282 -14.40 4.23 -23.61
CA TYR A 282 -15.45 3.34 -23.12
C TYR A 282 -15.20 2.69 -21.74
N GLN A 283 -14.42 3.36 -20.88
CA GLN A 283 -14.12 2.89 -19.52
C GLN A 283 -15.06 3.47 -18.45
N GLY A 284 -16.04 4.28 -18.84
CA GLY A 284 -16.95 5.00 -17.95
C GLY A 284 -16.28 6.21 -17.30
N ALA A 285 -16.72 6.49 -16.07
CA ALA A 285 -16.26 7.66 -15.31
C ALA A 285 -14.73 7.68 -15.14
N THR A 286 -14.10 8.78 -15.54
CA THR A 286 -12.65 8.94 -15.58
C THR A 286 -12.20 10.19 -14.83
N LEU A 287 -11.18 10.04 -13.98
CA LEU A 287 -10.46 11.14 -13.35
C LEU A 287 -9.12 11.37 -14.05
N ILE A 288 -8.87 12.58 -14.53
CA ILE A 288 -7.60 12.99 -15.13
C ILE A 288 -6.80 13.82 -14.14
N ILE A 289 -5.53 13.47 -13.95
CA ILE A 289 -4.60 14.15 -13.03
C ILE A 289 -3.32 14.53 -13.80
N ILE A 290 -2.98 15.81 -13.77
CA ILE A 290 -1.86 16.41 -14.49
C ILE A 290 -0.99 17.18 -13.48
N LYS A 291 0.32 16.89 -13.46
CA LYS A 291 1.28 17.65 -12.66
C LYS A 291 1.95 18.71 -13.52
N ILE A 292 1.97 19.95 -13.04
CA ILE A 292 2.71 21.03 -13.69
C ILE A 292 4.21 20.84 -13.43
N VAL A 293 5.00 20.90 -14.50
CA VAL A 293 6.47 20.78 -14.43
C VAL A 293 7.03 21.84 -13.48
N GLU A 294 8.02 21.45 -12.66
CA GLU A 294 8.68 22.33 -11.68
C GLU A 294 7.73 22.97 -10.63
N SER A 295 6.57 22.36 -10.40
CA SER A 295 5.60 22.83 -9.41
C SER A 295 5.03 21.69 -8.57
N ASN A 296 4.57 22.02 -7.36
CA ASN A 296 3.74 21.16 -6.52
C ASN A 296 2.25 21.27 -6.86
N LYS A 297 1.92 21.99 -7.94
CA LYS A 297 0.56 22.19 -8.42
C LYS A 297 0.13 21.04 -9.32
N ILE A 298 -1.07 20.53 -9.02
CA ILE A 298 -1.77 19.49 -9.75
C ILE A 298 -3.03 20.12 -10.34
N LEU A 299 -3.29 19.83 -11.59
CA LEU A 299 -4.53 20.17 -12.29
C LEU A 299 -5.23 18.88 -12.69
N GLY A 300 -6.54 18.94 -12.90
CA GLY A 300 -7.25 17.79 -13.40
C GLY A 300 -8.71 18.06 -13.60
N GLY A 301 -9.41 17.00 -14.02
CA GLY A 301 -10.86 17.03 -14.18
C GLY A 301 -11.46 15.65 -14.11
N TYR A 302 -12.74 15.61 -13.75
CA TYR A 302 -13.54 14.41 -13.66
C TYR A 302 -14.61 14.42 -14.76
N ASN A 303 -14.61 13.36 -15.56
CA ASN A 303 -15.61 13.09 -16.58
C ASN A 303 -16.47 11.91 -16.09
N PRO A 304 -17.79 12.07 -15.88
CA PRO A 304 -18.66 10.97 -15.44
C PRO A 304 -18.98 9.92 -16.52
N ASP A 305 -18.61 10.15 -17.78
CA ASP A 305 -18.97 9.30 -18.93
C ASP A 305 -17.76 8.83 -19.75
N ASP A 306 -18.04 8.00 -20.75
CA ASP A 306 -17.07 7.47 -21.71
C ASP A 306 -16.38 8.54 -22.58
N TRP A 307 -15.13 8.27 -22.95
CA TRP A 307 -14.42 8.95 -24.03
C TRP A 307 -14.73 8.29 -25.39
N ILE A 308 -15.67 8.85 -26.16
CA ILE A 308 -16.23 8.28 -27.41
C ILE A 308 -15.43 8.69 -28.67
N CYS A 309 -14.63 9.76 -28.60
CA CYS A 309 -13.79 10.25 -29.70
C CYS A 309 -14.58 10.58 -31.00
N ASP A 310 -15.75 11.22 -30.88
CA ASP A 310 -16.63 11.55 -32.01
C ASP A 310 -16.54 13.03 -32.47
N SER A 311 -15.63 13.80 -31.90
CA SER A 311 -15.45 15.24 -32.15
C SER A 311 -16.69 16.07 -31.82
N SER A 312 -17.40 15.71 -30.75
CA SER A 312 -18.58 16.43 -30.26
C SER A 312 -18.39 17.02 -28.85
N TRP A 313 -19.29 17.94 -28.50
CA TRP A 313 -19.47 18.42 -27.14
C TRP A 313 -20.50 17.56 -26.42
N THR A 314 -20.15 17.10 -25.22
CA THR A 314 -21.08 16.34 -24.38
C THR A 314 -21.64 17.22 -23.26
N THR A 315 -22.98 17.25 -23.14
CA THR A 315 -23.65 18.08 -22.12
C THR A 315 -23.62 17.40 -20.75
N ARG A 316 -22.92 17.93 -19.74
CA ARG A 316 -22.83 17.32 -18.40
C ARG A 316 -22.85 18.32 -17.27
N LEU A 317 -23.55 18.01 -16.18
CA LEU A 317 -23.65 18.86 -14.99
C LEU A 317 -22.63 18.48 -13.91
N ASN A 318 -22.33 17.19 -13.79
CA ASN A 318 -21.57 16.66 -12.67
C ASN A 318 -20.06 16.64 -12.92
N SER A 319 -19.62 16.95 -14.16
CA SER A 319 -18.20 17.13 -14.47
C SER A 319 -17.63 18.37 -13.78
N PHE A 320 -16.36 18.28 -13.38
CA PHE A 320 -15.66 19.37 -12.73
C PHE A 320 -14.18 19.36 -13.08
N ILE A 321 -13.55 20.51 -12.91
CA ILE A 321 -12.10 20.65 -12.95
C ILE A 321 -11.59 21.08 -11.60
N PHE A 322 -10.33 20.77 -11.33
CA PHE A 322 -9.68 21.13 -10.08
C PHE A 322 -8.24 21.58 -10.26
N SER A 323 -7.79 22.34 -9.27
CA SER A 323 -6.41 22.75 -9.06
C SER A 323 -6.07 22.53 -7.60
N MET A 324 -5.04 21.75 -7.31
CA MET A 324 -4.57 21.47 -5.95
C MET A 324 -3.09 21.83 -5.83
N GLU A 325 -2.71 22.44 -4.71
CA GLU A 325 -1.32 22.78 -4.41
C GLU A 325 -1.00 22.45 -2.95
N LYS A 326 0.13 21.77 -2.73
CA LYS A 326 0.60 21.39 -1.40
C LYS A 326 1.66 22.37 -0.93
N ASN A 327 1.30 23.25 0.01
CA ASN A 327 2.20 24.25 0.59
C ASN A 327 2.33 24.02 2.10
N GLY A 328 3.51 23.58 2.56
CA GLY A 328 3.84 23.52 3.99
C GLY A 328 2.88 22.68 4.85
N GLY A 329 2.24 21.65 4.28
CA GLY A 329 1.29 20.77 4.99
C GLY A 329 -0.18 21.15 4.84
N THR A 330 -0.51 22.33 4.28
CA THR A 330 -1.90 22.71 3.98
C THR A 330 -2.22 22.46 2.51
N LEU A 331 -3.30 21.71 2.23
CA LEU A 331 -3.79 21.50 0.87
C LEU A 331 -4.65 22.69 0.47
N LYS A 332 -4.20 23.47 -0.52
CA LYS A 332 -5.03 24.50 -1.13
C LYS A 332 -5.68 23.92 -2.38
N ASN A 333 -6.98 23.69 -2.33
CA ASN A 333 -7.76 23.17 -3.44
C ASN A 333 -8.72 24.24 -4.00
N VAL A 334 -8.88 24.23 -5.32
CA VAL A 334 -9.91 24.95 -6.03
C VAL A 334 -10.58 23.91 -6.91
N ILE A 335 -11.82 23.57 -6.60
CA ILE A 335 -12.63 22.64 -7.39
C ILE A 335 -13.85 23.41 -7.89
N SER A 336 -14.17 23.27 -9.17
CA SER A 336 -15.28 23.99 -9.79
C SER A 336 -16.07 23.07 -10.69
N ARG A 337 -17.39 23.00 -10.46
CA ARG A 337 -18.35 22.46 -11.43
C ARG A 337 -18.32 23.28 -12.72
N ILE A 338 -18.72 22.63 -13.80
CA ILE A 338 -18.91 23.29 -15.08
C ILE A 338 -20.04 24.32 -15.02
N LYS A 339 -19.80 25.51 -15.59
CA LYS A 339 -20.81 26.59 -15.66
C LYS A 339 -21.70 26.50 -16.88
N ASP A 340 -21.15 26.03 -18.01
CA ASP A 340 -21.90 25.77 -19.23
C ASP A 340 -21.91 24.25 -19.48
N PRO A 341 -22.97 23.55 -19.02
CA PRO A 341 -23.06 22.11 -19.14
C PRO A 341 -22.96 21.66 -20.59
N LYS A 342 -23.43 22.46 -21.57
CA LYS A 342 -23.49 22.07 -22.99
C LYS A 342 -22.12 21.87 -23.61
N HIS A 343 -21.11 22.52 -23.07
CA HIS A 343 -19.72 22.46 -23.52
C HIS A 343 -18.82 21.90 -22.42
N ALA A 344 -19.30 20.92 -21.65
CA ALA A 344 -18.58 20.38 -20.51
C ALA A 344 -17.37 19.54 -20.91
N ILE A 345 -17.55 18.60 -21.84
CA ILE A 345 -16.50 17.69 -22.29
C ILE A 345 -16.33 17.81 -23.80
N TRP A 346 -15.10 18.08 -24.24
CA TRP A 346 -14.71 18.07 -25.64
C TRP A 346 -14.08 16.71 -25.97
N ASN A 347 -14.69 15.96 -26.88
CA ASN A 347 -14.31 14.57 -27.17
C ASN A 347 -13.68 14.42 -28.55
N SER A 348 -12.60 15.16 -28.79
CA SER A 348 -11.87 15.15 -30.06
C SER A 348 -10.74 14.12 -30.07
N ALA A 349 -10.45 13.57 -31.25
CA ALA A 349 -9.33 12.65 -31.47
C ALA A 349 -7.96 13.28 -31.16
N GLY A 350 -7.85 14.61 -31.26
CA GLY A 350 -6.57 15.33 -31.09
C GLY A 350 -6.41 16.00 -29.74
N ASN A 351 -7.49 16.43 -29.10
CA ASN A 351 -7.42 17.30 -27.92
C ASN A 351 -8.60 17.09 -26.97
N PRO A 352 -8.79 15.89 -26.38
CA PRO A 352 -9.84 15.68 -25.40
C PRO A 352 -9.63 16.61 -24.18
N GLY A 353 -10.72 17.11 -23.59
CA GLY A 353 -10.62 18.07 -22.50
C GLY A 353 -11.94 18.47 -21.85
N PHE A 354 -11.83 19.31 -20.84
CA PHE A 354 -12.94 19.85 -20.05
C PHE A 354 -13.16 21.32 -20.44
N GLY A 355 -14.24 21.57 -21.19
CA GLY A 355 -14.52 22.88 -21.77
C GLY A 355 -13.35 23.44 -22.59
N SER A 356 -13.24 24.77 -22.59
CA SER A 356 -12.06 25.49 -23.07
C SER A 356 -10.96 25.60 -22.00
N ASP A 357 -11.23 25.18 -20.77
CA ASP A 357 -10.43 25.51 -19.60
C ASP A 357 -9.28 24.52 -19.35
N LEU A 358 -9.46 23.25 -19.74
CA LEU A 358 -8.43 22.22 -19.59
C LEU A 358 -8.40 21.25 -20.78
N GLN A 359 -7.40 21.38 -21.65
CA GLN A 359 -7.13 20.44 -22.75
C GLN A 359 -5.93 19.56 -22.42
N CYS A 360 -6.03 18.25 -22.67
CA CYS A 360 -5.12 17.26 -22.07
C CYS A 360 -3.91 16.87 -22.93
N PHE A 361 -3.85 17.29 -24.21
CA PHE A 361 -2.83 16.87 -25.18
C PHE A 361 -2.42 18.00 -26.13
#